data_AF-A0A0H2MUF4-F1
#
_entry.id   AF-A0A0H2MUF4-F1
#
_cell.length_a   1.000
_cell.length_b   1.000
_cell.length_c   1.000
_cell.angle_alpha   90.00
_cell.angle_beta   90.00
_cell.angle_gamma   90.00
#
_symmetry.space_group_name_H-M   'P 1'
#
loop_
_entity.id
_entity.type
_entity.pdbx_description
1 polymer ?
#
loop_
_entity_poly.entity_id
_entity_poly.type
_entity_poly.pdbx_seq_one_letter_code
_entity_poly.pdbx_strand_id
1 'polypeptide(L)'
;MQMFKTMTEVAQYVSKRRDRRQIWCIASLEGAQYYGLVSQPNLGGYTYNHATKMLAVNDQILNRHSPHNEVRQRANRLAGFLNDEAQRRNVIQRDRHAEEVFLEHWDECISNFIKIRKRKPTSVDLFLSHTPCTLNDNSPSPGRALGSQFYPASCTNKLRQFASKNPTIKLRVYYLNKFGSNQGLDEDALSQFYKVSGLVVSKMDPGVRMTCESIL
;
A
#
# COMPACT_ATOMS: atom_id res chain seq x y z
N MET A 1 7.37 13.84 3.01
CA MET A 1 6.89 12.72 3.82
C MET A 1 7.24 12.94 5.30
N GLN A 2 6.31 12.64 6.22
CA GLN A 2 6.57 12.81 7.65
C GLN A 2 7.47 11.69 8.19
N MET A 3 8.52 12.07 8.92
CA MET A 3 9.49 11.19 9.56
C MET A 3 9.17 11.06 11.05
N PHE A 4 9.33 9.87 11.60
CA PHE A 4 9.14 9.55 13.01
C PHE A 4 10.40 8.89 13.58
N LYS A 5 10.58 8.98 14.91
CA LYS A 5 11.75 8.43 15.61
C LYS A 5 11.52 7.00 16.07
N THR A 6 10.26 6.63 16.32
CA THR A 6 9.93 5.29 16.81
C THR A 6 8.85 4.62 15.97
N MET A 7 8.83 3.29 16.03
CA MET A 7 7.79 2.49 15.37
C MET A 7 6.41 2.76 15.97
N THR A 8 6.32 3.00 17.27
CA THR A 8 5.06 3.30 17.96
C THR A 8 4.46 4.62 17.48
N GLU A 9 5.28 5.67 17.35
CA GLU A 9 4.82 6.99 16.85
C GLU A 9 4.23 6.87 15.44
N VAL A 10 4.94 6.20 14.53
CA VAL A 10 4.47 6.04 13.16
C VAL A 10 3.23 5.13 13.09
N ALA A 11 3.15 4.09 13.91
CA ALA A 11 1.98 3.21 13.97
C ALA A 11 0.73 3.97 14.42
N GLN A 12 0.84 4.78 15.49
CA GLN A 12 -0.25 5.64 15.95
C GLN A 12 -0.68 6.65 14.88
N TYR A 13 0.28 7.24 14.18
CA TYR A 13 0.00 8.17 13.09
C TYR A 13 -0.75 7.49 11.93
N VAL A 14 -0.29 6.31 11.49
CA VAL A 14 -0.94 5.53 10.43
C VAL A 14 -2.35 5.10 10.86
N SER A 15 -2.52 4.64 12.10
CA SER A 15 -3.82 4.25 12.68
C SER A 15 -4.84 5.39 12.64
N LYS A 16 -4.43 6.61 13.01
CA LYS A 16 -5.32 7.79 13.04
C LYS A 16 -5.71 8.33 11.67
N ARG A 17 -4.87 8.13 10.65
CA ARG A 17 -5.01 8.82 9.35
C ARG A 17 -5.58 7.93 8.24
N ARG A 18 -5.50 6.61 8.39
CA ARG A 18 -5.96 5.67 7.37
C ARG A 18 -7.45 5.36 7.50
N ASP A 19 -8.08 5.06 6.38
CA ASP A 19 -9.32 4.29 6.38
C ASP A 19 -9.00 2.83 6.75
N ARG A 20 -9.86 2.18 7.54
CA ARG A 20 -9.66 0.78 8.00
C ARG A 20 -9.38 -0.22 6.89
N ARG A 21 -9.85 0.04 5.67
CA ARG A 21 -9.68 -0.84 4.49
C ARG A 21 -8.40 -0.57 3.69
N GLN A 22 -7.66 0.50 3.99
CA GLN A 22 -6.42 0.80 3.30
C GLN A 22 -5.31 -0.14 3.75
N ILE A 23 -4.57 -0.65 2.76
CA ILE A 23 -3.31 -1.35 2.98
C ILE A 23 -2.31 -0.30 3.46
N TRP A 24 -1.60 -0.59 4.54
CA TRP A 24 -0.58 0.29 5.07
C TRP A 24 0.82 -0.36 5.00
N CYS A 25 1.82 0.51 5.00
CA CYS A 25 3.23 0.20 5.09
C CYS A 25 3.90 1.14 6.11
N ILE A 26 4.80 0.61 6.92
CA ILE A 26 5.76 1.41 7.68
C ILE A 26 7.14 1.09 7.10
N ALA A 27 7.85 2.10 6.61
CA ALA A 27 9.24 1.97 6.20
C ALA A 27 10.16 2.40 7.35
N SER A 28 11.15 1.57 7.66
CA SER A 28 12.19 1.82 8.66
C SER A 28 13.55 1.83 7.97
N LEU A 29 14.32 2.89 8.17
CA LEU A 29 15.72 2.97 7.73
C LEU A 29 16.60 2.69 8.94
N GLU A 30 17.17 1.48 8.98
CA GLU A 30 18.04 0.97 10.05
C GLU A 30 17.45 1.06 11.48
N GLY A 31 16.13 1.07 11.64
CA GLY A 31 15.48 1.28 12.94
C GLY A 31 15.70 2.67 13.54
N ALA A 32 16.25 3.61 12.77
CA ALA A 32 16.58 4.96 13.24
C ALA A 32 15.57 6.02 12.77
N GLN A 33 14.89 5.76 11.65
CA GLN A 33 13.88 6.65 11.08
C GLN A 33 12.73 5.83 10.52
N TYR A 34 11.52 6.29 10.78
CA TYR A 34 10.30 5.61 10.37
C TYR A 34 9.40 6.51 9.53
N TYR A 35 8.71 5.92 8.57
CA TYR A 35 7.81 6.62 7.65
C TYR A 35 6.50 5.83 7.49
N GLY A 36 5.38 6.50 7.69
CA GLY A 36 4.05 5.88 7.59
C GLY A 36 3.43 6.11 6.22
N LEU A 37 3.01 5.03 5.58
CA LEU A 37 2.55 4.99 4.20
C LEU A 37 1.20 4.26 4.11
N VAL A 38 0.28 4.80 3.32
CA VAL A 38 -1.05 4.21 3.12
C VAL A 38 -1.37 4.13 1.64
N SER A 39 -2.02 3.05 1.22
CA SER A 39 -2.48 2.87 -0.15
C SER A 39 -3.50 3.96 -0.50
N GLN A 40 -3.33 4.59 -1.64
CA GLN A 40 -4.23 5.63 -2.14
C GLN A 40 -5.23 4.97 -3.11
N PRO A 41 -6.55 5.13 -2.85
CA PRO A 41 -7.56 4.45 -3.65
C PRO A 41 -7.61 4.98 -5.08
N ASN A 42 -7.95 4.10 -6.02
CA ASN A 42 -8.36 4.49 -7.35
C ASN A 42 -9.73 5.18 -7.28
N LEU A 43 -9.81 6.42 -7.77
CA LEU A 43 -11.02 7.25 -7.75
C LEU A 43 -12.23 6.53 -8.37
N GLY A 44 -12.06 5.84 -9.51
CA GLY A 44 -13.17 5.13 -10.16
C GLY A 44 -13.72 3.97 -9.33
N GLY A 45 -12.84 3.22 -8.66
CA GLY A 45 -13.26 2.17 -7.73
C GLY A 45 -13.87 2.74 -6.45
N TYR A 46 -13.33 3.86 -5.95
CA TYR A 46 -13.85 4.54 -4.78
C TYR A 46 -15.25 5.10 -5.03
N THR A 47 -15.46 5.84 -6.12
CA THR A 47 -16.74 6.44 -6.47
C THR A 47 -17.79 5.38 -6.78
N TYR A 48 -17.42 4.26 -7.42
CA TYR A 48 -18.33 3.13 -7.61
C TYR A 48 -18.76 2.48 -6.28
N ASN A 49 -17.80 2.22 -5.38
CA ASN A 49 -18.11 1.66 -4.07
C ASN A 49 -18.93 2.64 -3.22
N HIS A 50 -18.65 3.94 -3.31
CA HIS A 50 -19.40 4.98 -2.61
C HIS A 50 -20.83 5.08 -3.16
N ALA A 51 -20.99 5.10 -4.48
CA ALA A 51 -22.28 5.06 -5.16
C ALA A 51 -23.11 3.84 -4.74
N THR A 52 -22.49 2.66 -4.68
CA THR A 52 -23.16 1.42 -4.24
C THR A 52 -23.68 1.55 -2.80
N LYS A 53 -22.90 2.13 -1.89
CA LYS A 53 -23.33 2.37 -0.50
C LYS A 53 -24.46 3.40 -0.41
N MET A 54 -24.37 4.50 -1.15
CA MET A 54 -25.45 5.51 -1.19
C MET A 54 -26.75 4.91 -1.70
N LEU A 55 -26.68 4.06 -2.73
CA LEU A 55 -27.84 3.35 -3.26
C LEU A 55 -28.41 2.36 -2.25
N ALA A 56 -27.57 1.62 -1.52
CA ALA A 56 -28.03 0.72 -0.46
C ALA A 56 -28.79 1.48 0.65
N VAL A 57 -28.26 2.62 1.09
CA VAL A 57 -28.94 3.49 2.07
C VAL A 57 -30.25 4.04 1.51
N ASN A 58 -30.26 4.51 0.26
CA ASN A 58 -31.46 5.03 -0.39
C ASN A 58 -32.54 3.95 -0.55
N ASP A 59 -32.16 2.75 -0.98
CA ASP A 59 -33.09 1.63 -1.12
C ASP A 59 -33.64 1.20 0.25
N GLN A 60 -32.85 1.25 1.32
CA GLN A 60 -33.34 1.05 2.70
C GLN A 60 -34.34 2.12 3.12
N ILE A 61 -34.06 3.41 2.87
CA ILE A 61 -34.96 4.52 3.19
C ILE A 61 -36.30 4.37 2.46
N LEU A 62 -36.26 3.95 1.20
CA LEU A 62 -37.44 3.77 0.35
C LEU A 62 -38.12 2.41 0.52
N ASN A 63 -37.63 1.55 1.42
CA ASN A 63 -38.05 0.16 1.58
C ASN A 63 -38.12 -0.60 0.24
N ARG A 64 -37.13 -0.37 -0.61
CA ARG A 64 -37.03 -0.89 -1.97
C ARG A 64 -36.04 -2.05 -2.03
N HIS A 65 -36.42 -3.12 -2.70
CA HIS A 65 -35.48 -4.18 -3.10
C HIS A 65 -35.19 -4.07 -4.60
N SER A 66 -34.02 -3.54 -4.93
CA SER A 66 -33.58 -3.41 -6.32
C SER A 66 -32.85 -4.69 -6.79
N PRO A 67 -33.18 -5.24 -7.98
CA PRO A 67 -32.41 -6.32 -8.59
C PRO A 67 -30.94 -5.95 -8.81
N HIS A 68 -30.03 -6.94 -8.74
CA HIS A 68 -28.58 -6.71 -8.80
C HIS A 68 -28.11 -5.98 -10.08
N ASN A 69 -28.71 -6.30 -11.24
CA ASN A 69 -28.40 -5.63 -12.51
C ASN A 69 -28.79 -4.14 -12.48
N GLU A 70 -29.92 -3.80 -11.87
CA GLU A 70 -30.41 -2.43 -11.73
C GLU A 70 -29.51 -1.62 -10.79
N VAL A 71 -29.13 -2.21 -9.64
CA VAL A 71 -28.17 -1.60 -8.70
C VAL A 71 -26.86 -1.31 -9.40
N ARG A 72 -26.33 -2.24 -10.18
CA ARG A 72 -25.08 -2.05 -10.94
C ARG A 72 -25.18 -0.90 -11.94
N GLN A 73 -26.26 -0.81 -12.70
CA GLN A 73 -26.46 0.30 -13.66
C GLN A 73 -26.62 1.66 -12.96
N ARG A 74 -27.36 1.71 -11.85
CA ARG A 74 -27.51 2.94 -11.04
C ARG A 74 -26.17 3.33 -10.40
N ALA A 75 -25.41 2.37 -9.89
CA ALA A 75 -24.10 2.59 -9.29
C ALA A 75 -23.10 3.14 -10.31
N ASN A 76 -23.06 2.58 -11.52
CA ASN A 76 -22.22 3.10 -12.61
C ASN A 76 -22.56 4.55 -12.97
N ARG A 77 -23.85 4.90 -13.08
CA ARG A 77 -24.28 6.27 -13.38
C ARG A 77 -23.88 7.25 -12.29
N LEU A 78 -24.17 6.90 -11.03
CA LEU A 78 -23.81 7.75 -9.89
C LEU A 78 -22.29 7.86 -9.73
N ALA A 79 -21.54 6.78 -9.96
CA ALA A 79 -20.08 6.81 -9.97
C ALA A 79 -19.51 7.75 -11.04
N GLY A 80 -20.10 7.76 -12.25
CA GLY A 80 -19.75 8.71 -13.31
C GLY A 80 -19.91 10.16 -12.85
N PHE A 81 -21.08 10.50 -12.30
CA PHE A 81 -21.33 11.83 -11.74
C PHE A 81 -20.33 12.22 -10.63
N LEU A 82 -20.06 11.30 -9.70
CA LEU A 82 -19.11 11.53 -8.62
C LEU A 82 -17.67 11.71 -9.13
N ASN A 83 -17.27 10.98 -10.18
CA ASN A 83 -15.97 11.15 -10.82
C ASN A 83 -15.86 12.52 -11.50
N ASP A 84 -16.87 12.94 -12.24
CA ASP A 84 -16.88 14.24 -12.92
C ASP A 84 -16.78 15.40 -11.92
N GLU A 85 -17.52 15.32 -10.82
CA GLU A 85 -17.45 16.32 -9.73
C GLU A 85 -16.08 16.32 -9.04
N ALA A 86 -15.49 15.15 -8.80
CA ALA A 86 -14.14 15.05 -8.25
C ALA A 86 -13.09 15.68 -9.18
N GLN A 87 -13.21 15.47 -10.49
CA GLN A 87 -12.33 16.10 -11.48
C GLN A 87 -12.51 17.62 -11.52
N ARG A 88 -13.76 18.13 -11.52
CA ARG A 88 -14.04 19.58 -11.46
C ARG A 88 -13.43 20.25 -10.24
N ARG A 89 -13.37 19.53 -9.12
CA ARG A 89 -12.76 20.00 -7.86
C ARG A 89 -11.25 19.79 -7.79
N ASN A 90 -10.60 19.39 -8.88
CA ASN A 90 -9.18 19.05 -8.94
C ASN A 90 -8.76 18.04 -7.85
N VAL A 91 -9.60 17.05 -7.57
CA VAL A 91 -9.23 15.95 -6.68
C VAL A 91 -8.19 15.08 -7.39
N ILE A 92 -6.91 15.38 -7.16
CA ILE A 92 -5.79 14.57 -7.64
C ILE A 92 -5.73 13.31 -6.78
N GLN A 93 -6.23 12.19 -7.29
CA GLN A 93 -6.03 10.88 -6.68
C GLN A 93 -5.10 10.03 -7.54
N ARG A 94 -4.00 9.60 -6.92
CA ARG A 94 -3.08 8.63 -7.49
C ARG A 94 -3.53 7.27 -6.96
N ASP A 95 -3.98 6.39 -7.85
CA ASP A 95 -4.05 4.97 -7.53
C ASP A 95 -2.64 4.51 -7.14
N ARG A 96 -2.39 4.21 -5.86
CA ARG A 96 -1.07 3.81 -5.37
C ARG A 96 -1.19 2.73 -4.31
N HIS A 97 -0.47 1.63 -4.52
CA HIS A 97 -0.24 0.69 -3.43
C HIS A 97 0.74 1.28 -2.42
N ALA A 98 0.72 0.84 -1.17
CA ALA A 98 1.56 1.42 -0.11
C ALA A 98 3.06 1.31 -0.46
N GLU A 99 3.46 0.22 -1.12
CA GLU A 99 4.82 0.01 -1.64
C GLU A 99 5.17 0.97 -2.77
N GLU A 100 4.20 1.37 -3.60
CA GLU A 100 4.45 2.38 -4.63
C GLU A 100 4.68 3.75 -4.02
N VAL A 101 3.95 4.10 -2.96
CA VAL A 101 4.18 5.36 -2.23
C VAL A 101 5.59 5.37 -1.61
N PHE A 102 6.06 4.23 -1.07
CA PHE A 102 7.45 4.10 -0.61
C PHE A 102 8.45 4.42 -1.74
N LEU A 103 8.30 3.76 -2.89
CA LEU A 103 9.22 3.92 -4.03
C LEU A 103 9.18 5.33 -4.60
N GLU A 104 8.00 5.95 -4.67
CA GLU A 104 7.80 7.32 -5.17
C GLU A 104 8.51 8.36 -4.29
N HIS A 105 8.58 8.11 -2.98
CA HIS A 105 9.21 9.01 -2.00
C HIS A 105 10.61 8.56 -1.55
N TRP A 106 11.22 7.57 -2.20
CA TRP A 106 12.49 7.00 -1.78
C TRP A 106 13.64 8.01 -1.74
N ASP A 107 13.74 8.87 -2.75
CA ASP A 107 14.77 9.92 -2.83
C ASP A 107 14.65 10.90 -1.64
N GLU A 108 13.41 11.20 -1.22
CA GLU A 108 13.14 12.02 -0.05
C GLU A 108 13.57 11.32 1.25
N CYS A 109 13.25 10.02 1.41
CA CYS A 109 13.68 9.21 2.55
C CYS A 109 15.19 9.19 2.71
N ILE A 110 15.92 8.91 1.62
CA ILE A 110 17.39 8.88 1.66
C ILE A 110 17.94 10.25 2.00
N SER A 111 17.43 11.31 1.36
CA SER A 111 17.90 12.68 1.61
C SER A 111 17.77 13.05 3.09
N ASN A 112 16.61 12.76 3.69
CA ASN A 112 16.37 12.97 5.11
C ASN A 112 17.29 12.13 6.01
N PHE A 113 17.55 10.88 5.64
CA PHE A 113 18.47 10.01 6.36
C PHE A 113 19.91 10.52 6.32
N ILE A 114 20.42 10.86 5.12
CA ILE A 114 21.77 11.39 4.92
C ILE A 114 21.94 12.71 5.67
N LYS A 115 20.94 13.60 5.64
CA LYS A 115 21.01 14.88 6.33
C LYS A 115 21.33 14.72 7.82
N ILE A 116 20.77 13.69 8.46
CA ILE A 116 20.92 13.42 9.89
C ILE A 116 22.12 12.50 10.18
N ARG A 117 22.30 11.42 9.40
CA ARG A 117 23.28 10.36 9.68
C ARG A 117 24.59 10.53 8.91
N LYS A 118 24.66 11.46 7.97
CA LYS A 118 25.82 11.78 7.12
C LYS A 118 26.33 10.62 6.27
N ARG A 119 25.51 9.59 6.07
CA ARG A 119 25.78 8.42 5.21
C ARG A 119 24.48 7.85 4.66
N LYS A 120 24.58 7.00 3.64
CA LYS A 120 23.44 6.22 3.12
C LYS A 120 23.02 5.12 4.12
N PRO A 121 21.73 4.71 4.12
CA PRO A 121 21.30 3.55 4.89
C PRO A 121 21.87 2.26 4.27
N THR A 122 22.15 1.28 5.12
CA THR A 122 22.62 -0.06 4.76
C THR A 122 21.50 -1.10 4.80
N SER A 123 20.37 -0.77 5.43
CA SER A 123 19.18 -1.62 5.43
C SER A 123 17.89 -0.81 5.52
N VAL A 124 16.84 -1.39 4.93
CA VAL A 124 15.48 -0.87 4.92
C VAL A 124 14.54 -2.02 5.28
N ASP A 125 13.68 -1.78 6.26
CA ASP A 125 12.63 -2.70 6.67
C ASP A 125 11.27 -2.12 6.27
N LEU A 126 10.46 -2.90 5.54
CA LEU A 126 9.10 -2.56 5.19
C LEU A 126 8.14 -3.44 5.98
N PHE A 127 7.38 -2.86 6.89
CA PHE A 127 6.33 -3.53 7.64
C PHE A 127 5.00 -3.30 6.95
N LEU A 128 4.44 -4.35 6.34
CA LEU A 128 3.23 -4.30 5.52
C LEU A 128 2.05 -5.00 6.21
N SER A 129 0.87 -4.40 6.10
CA SER A 129 -0.37 -5.08 6.49
C SER A 129 -0.63 -6.36 5.70
N HIS A 130 -0.17 -6.42 4.45
CA HIS A 130 -0.40 -7.52 3.52
C HIS A 130 0.85 -7.81 2.70
N THR A 131 1.03 -9.04 2.23
CA THR A 131 2.10 -9.36 1.28
C THR A 131 1.95 -8.53 0.00
N PRO A 132 3.06 -8.18 -0.68
CA PRO A 132 3.01 -7.47 -1.95
C PRO A 132 2.18 -8.21 -3.00
N CYS A 133 1.46 -7.46 -3.83
CA CYS A 133 0.72 -8.05 -4.95
C CYS A 133 1.67 -8.65 -6.00
N THR A 134 1.25 -9.75 -6.62
CA THR A 134 1.93 -10.45 -7.70
C THR A 134 1.23 -10.21 -9.04
N LEU A 135 1.87 -10.61 -10.16
CA LEU A 135 1.25 -10.51 -11.49
C LEU A 135 -0.01 -11.38 -11.66
N ASN A 136 -0.19 -12.40 -10.80
CA ASN A 136 -1.30 -13.34 -10.89
C ASN A 136 -2.52 -12.88 -10.08
N ASP A 137 -2.44 -11.75 -9.38
CA ASP A 137 -3.57 -11.17 -8.66
C ASP A 137 -4.59 -10.54 -9.61
N ASN A 138 -5.84 -10.43 -9.18
CA ASN A 138 -6.93 -9.87 -10.00
C ASN A 138 -6.69 -8.42 -10.47
N SER A 139 -5.88 -7.66 -9.74
CA SER A 139 -5.58 -6.25 -10.02
C SER A 139 -4.18 -5.90 -9.49
N PRO A 140 -3.11 -6.32 -10.18
CA PRO A 140 -1.76 -6.01 -9.76
C PRO A 140 -1.49 -4.51 -9.96
N SER A 141 -0.65 -3.93 -9.10
CA SER A 141 -0.19 -2.55 -9.32
C SER A 141 0.50 -2.47 -10.69
N PRO A 142 0.11 -1.54 -11.58
CA PRO A 142 0.55 -1.57 -12.97
C PRO A 142 2.00 -1.08 -13.13
N GLY A 143 2.61 -1.30 -14.29
CA GLY A 143 3.90 -0.70 -14.61
C GLY A 143 3.78 0.81 -14.77
N ARG A 144 4.66 1.59 -14.12
CA ARG A 144 4.62 3.06 -14.13
C ARG A 144 5.92 3.66 -13.61
N ALA A 145 6.09 4.96 -13.88
CA ALA A 145 7.11 5.77 -13.23
C ALA A 145 6.70 6.10 -11.78
N LEU A 146 7.63 5.91 -10.85
CA LEU A 146 7.52 6.27 -9.43
C LEU A 146 8.78 7.05 -9.07
N GLY A 147 8.61 8.32 -8.69
CA GLY A 147 9.74 9.23 -8.53
C GLY A 147 10.52 9.37 -9.85
N SER A 148 11.84 9.19 -9.78
CA SER A 148 12.77 9.31 -10.92
C SER A 148 12.92 8.03 -11.76
N GLN A 149 12.18 6.96 -11.45
CA GLN A 149 12.42 5.64 -12.03
C GLN A 149 11.14 4.95 -12.55
N PHE A 150 11.26 4.25 -13.68
CA PHE A 150 10.23 3.32 -14.15
C PHE A 150 10.33 1.95 -13.47
N TYR A 151 9.17 1.45 -13.03
CA TYR A 151 9.01 0.15 -12.39
C TYR A 151 7.99 -0.74 -13.12
N PRO A 152 8.20 -2.07 -13.18
CA PRO A 152 7.30 -3.02 -13.85
C PRO A 152 6.01 -3.23 -13.05
N ALA A 153 5.05 -3.94 -13.64
CA ALA A 153 3.82 -4.34 -12.96
C ALA A 153 4.09 -5.32 -11.79
N SER A 154 3.19 -5.32 -10.81
CA SER A 154 3.21 -5.97 -9.48
C SER A 154 4.18 -5.37 -8.47
N CYS A 155 3.74 -5.15 -7.23
CA CYS A 155 4.58 -4.66 -6.14
C CYS A 155 5.78 -5.58 -5.91
N THR A 156 5.60 -6.90 -6.05
CA THR A 156 6.70 -7.88 -5.96
C THR A 156 7.83 -7.54 -6.93
N ASN A 157 7.54 -7.34 -8.21
CA ASN A 157 8.60 -7.02 -9.18
C ASN A 157 9.19 -5.63 -8.96
N LYS A 158 8.39 -4.67 -8.49
CA LYS A 158 8.93 -3.33 -8.14
C LYS A 158 9.95 -3.41 -7.02
N LEU A 159 9.65 -4.17 -5.95
CA LEU A 159 10.56 -4.36 -4.82
C LEU A 159 11.80 -5.17 -5.21
N ARG A 160 11.66 -6.20 -6.07
CA ARG A 160 12.82 -6.91 -6.62
C ARG A 160 13.74 -5.98 -7.40
N GLN A 161 13.18 -5.16 -8.30
CA GLN A 161 13.97 -4.20 -9.07
C GLN A 161 14.64 -3.16 -8.16
N PHE A 162 13.93 -2.70 -7.12
CA PHE A 162 14.51 -1.81 -6.12
C PHE A 162 15.72 -2.44 -5.43
N ALA A 163 15.60 -3.69 -4.95
CA ALA A 163 16.69 -4.40 -4.31
C ALA A 163 17.88 -4.60 -5.27
N SER A 164 17.63 -5.01 -6.51
CA SER A 164 18.69 -5.21 -7.51
C SER A 164 19.42 -3.92 -7.87
N LYS A 165 18.74 -2.76 -7.89
CA LYS A 165 19.37 -1.47 -8.15
C LYS A 165 20.08 -0.86 -6.95
N ASN A 166 19.79 -1.34 -5.74
CA ASN A 166 20.40 -0.88 -4.50
C ASN A 166 21.13 -2.04 -3.81
N PRO A 167 22.15 -2.67 -4.44
CA PRO A 167 22.77 -3.88 -3.92
C PRO A 167 23.48 -3.71 -2.57
N THR A 168 23.82 -2.46 -2.20
CA THR A 168 24.41 -2.13 -0.90
C THR A 168 23.38 -2.01 0.23
N ILE A 169 22.09 -2.08 -0.10
CA ILE A 169 20.98 -1.95 0.85
C ILE A 169 20.31 -3.32 1.00
N LYS A 170 20.25 -3.83 2.24
CA LYS A 170 19.44 -5.00 2.56
C LYS A 170 17.99 -4.58 2.72
N LEU A 171 17.13 -4.96 1.78
CA LEU A 171 15.68 -4.77 1.86
C LEU A 171 15.04 -5.98 2.54
N ARG A 172 14.31 -5.75 3.64
CA ARG A 172 13.53 -6.76 4.33
C ARG A 172 12.06 -6.34 4.35
N VAL A 173 11.18 -7.27 4.04
CA VAL A 173 9.73 -7.04 4.02
C VAL A 173 9.10 -7.97 5.05
N TYR A 174 8.41 -7.38 6.01
CA TYR A 174 7.68 -8.08 7.04
C TYR A 174 6.18 -7.91 6.80
N TYR A 175 5.41 -8.99 6.74
CA TYR A 175 3.96 -8.92 6.49
C TYR A 175 3.13 -9.44 7.67
N LEU A 176 1.92 -8.89 7.85
CA LEU A 176 0.91 -9.44 8.76
C LEU A 176 0.07 -10.53 8.09
N ASN A 177 -0.58 -10.20 6.98
CA ASN A 177 -1.51 -11.09 6.27
C ASN A 177 -1.01 -11.43 4.86
N LYS A 178 -1.40 -12.59 4.34
CA LYS A 178 -1.17 -12.95 2.94
C LYS A 178 -2.29 -12.37 2.07
N PHE A 179 -1.93 -11.88 0.88
CA PHE A 179 -2.87 -11.31 -0.08
C PHE A 179 -2.87 -12.05 -1.41
N GLY A 180 -4.07 -12.21 -1.98
CA GLY A 180 -4.28 -12.73 -3.33
C GLY A 180 -3.67 -14.11 -3.54
N SER A 181 -2.92 -14.27 -4.63
CA SER A 181 -2.26 -15.52 -5.00
C SER A 181 -1.27 -16.04 -3.94
N ASN A 182 -0.81 -15.18 -3.02
CA ASN A 182 0.07 -15.59 -1.93
C ASN A 182 -0.67 -16.37 -0.83
N GLN A 183 -2.00 -16.33 -0.76
CA GLN A 183 -2.77 -16.97 0.30
C GLN A 183 -2.60 -18.50 0.35
N GLY A 184 -2.34 -19.13 -0.81
CA GLY A 184 -2.12 -20.57 -0.92
C GLY A 184 -0.68 -21.03 -0.68
N LEU A 185 0.28 -20.11 -0.49
CA LEU A 185 1.68 -20.44 -0.24
C LEU A 185 1.92 -20.59 1.26
N ASP A 186 2.73 -21.54 1.70
CA ASP A 186 3.29 -21.55 3.05
C ASP A 186 4.42 -20.50 3.21
N GLU A 187 5.04 -20.40 4.39
CA GLU A 187 6.04 -19.37 4.67
C GLU A 187 7.37 -19.62 3.93
N ASP A 188 7.76 -20.88 3.74
CA ASP A 188 8.98 -21.26 3.02
C ASP A 188 8.84 -21.03 1.52
N ALA A 189 7.73 -21.46 0.93
CA ALA A 189 7.39 -21.23 -0.46
C ALA A 189 7.31 -19.73 -0.76
N LEU A 190 6.77 -18.93 0.18
CA LEU A 190 6.72 -17.48 0.03
C LEU A 190 8.13 -16.86 0.10
N SER A 191 8.94 -17.24 1.09
CA SER A 191 10.33 -16.79 1.19
C SER A 191 11.13 -17.11 -0.08
N GLN A 192 10.97 -18.33 -0.61
CA GLN A 192 11.61 -18.77 -1.84
C GLN A 192 11.09 -18.02 -3.07
N PHE A 193 9.77 -17.78 -3.17
CA PHE A 193 9.19 -16.99 -4.25
C PHE A 193 9.79 -15.59 -4.31
N TYR A 194 9.96 -14.90 -3.18
CA TYR A 194 10.53 -13.54 -3.17
C TYR A 194 12.06 -13.50 -3.26
N LYS A 195 12.75 -14.63 -3.19
CA LYS A 195 14.20 -14.71 -3.07
C LYS A 195 14.90 -14.08 -4.28
N VAL A 196 15.47 -12.89 -4.07
CA VAL A 196 16.47 -12.26 -4.94
C VAL A 196 17.56 -11.67 -4.07
N SER A 197 18.75 -11.43 -4.64
CA SER A 197 19.84 -10.81 -3.89
C SER A 197 19.39 -9.47 -3.30
N GLY A 198 19.58 -9.30 -1.99
CA GLY A 198 19.23 -8.08 -1.26
C GLY A 198 17.75 -7.94 -0.85
N LEU A 199 16.87 -8.90 -1.17
CA LEU A 199 15.47 -8.91 -0.71
C LEU A 199 15.17 -10.14 0.14
N VAL A 200 14.64 -9.92 1.34
CA VAL A 200 14.11 -10.95 2.22
C VAL A 200 12.65 -10.64 2.53
N VAL A 201 11.78 -11.65 2.50
CA VAL A 201 10.37 -11.52 2.86
C VAL A 201 10.03 -12.53 3.93
N SER A 202 9.40 -12.07 5.00
CA SER A 202 9.11 -12.89 6.18
C SER A 202 7.85 -12.40 6.87
N LYS A 203 7.23 -13.25 7.68
CA LYS A 203 6.12 -12.82 8.54
C LYS A 203 6.65 -11.92 9.66
N MET A 204 5.84 -10.96 10.11
CA MET A 204 6.19 -10.17 11.29
C MET A 204 6.35 -11.05 12.52
N ASP A 205 7.40 -10.81 13.29
CA ASP A 205 7.57 -11.41 14.61
C ASP A 205 6.48 -10.91 15.59
N PRO A 206 6.23 -11.64 16.69
CA PRO A 206 5.18 -11.27 17.63
C PRO A 206 5.31 -9.87 18.25
N GLY A 207 6.54 -9.39 18.51
CA GLY A 207 6.75 -8.10 19.16
C GLY A 207 6.42 -6.93 18.24
N VAL A 208 6.91 -6.99 17.00
CA VAL A 208 6.56 -6.03 15.95
C VAL A 208 5.07 -6.10 15.62
N ARG A 209 4.53 -7.32 15.54
CA ARG A 209 3.11 -7.56 15.31
C ARG A 209 2.24 -6.86 16.34
N MET A 210 2.49 -6.99 17.65
CA MET A 210 1.71 -6.30 18.68
C MET A 210 1.71 -4.78 18.49
N THR A 211 2.84 -4.20 18.12
CA THR A 211 2.95 -2.76 17.84
C THR A 211 2.10 -2.37 16.63
N CYS A 212 2.17 -3.16 15.56
CA CYS A 212 1.42 -2.94 14.33
C CYS A 212 -0.07 -3.31 14.42
N GLU A 213 -0.49 -4.17 15.35
CA GLU A 213 -1.89 -4.51 15.57
C GLU A 213 -2.69 -3.32 16.10
N SER A 214 -2.04 -2.35 16.77
CA SER A 214 -2.67 -1.06 17.12
C SER A 214 -3.13 -0.24 15.91
N ILE A 215 -2.67 -0.62 14.71
CA ILE A 215 -3.06 0.00 13.45
C ILE A 215 -4.37 -0.59 12.93
N LEU A 216 -4.73 -1.84 13.28
CA LEU A 216 -5.91 -2.57 12.80
C LEU A 216 -7.21 -1.92 13.27
#